data_AF-A0A662M153-F1
#
_entry.id   AF-A0A662M153-F1
#
_cell.length_a   1.000
_cell.length_b   1.000
_cell.length_c   1.000
_cell.angle_alpha   90.00
_cell.angle_beta   90.00
_cell.angle_gamma   90.00
#
_symmetry.space_group_name_H-M   'P 1'
#
loop_
_entity.id
_entity.type
_entity.pdbx_description
1 polymer ?
#
loop_
_entity_poly.entity_id
_entity_poly.type
_entity_poly.pdbx_seq_one_letter_code
_entity_poly.pdbx_strand_id
1 'polypeptide(L)'
;MEEISYKYLREVHQREKNSPLLSRLEDDFYQGLNEYLKNLEKEYNLIEDKDLPKAKLLRDEIENAKRTAENIYEQREKKIVQAALVARKGGRPNIENLTPAEKNLFESIVNSLRKGYENIFHGKKPERNVEY
;
A
#
# COMPACT_ATOMS: atom_id res chain seq x y z
N MET A 1 10.03 -14.10 -10.45
CA MET A 1 8.75 -13.56 -9.96
C MET A 1 8.04 -14.66 -9.22
N GLU A 2 7.74 -14.44 -7.95
CA GLU A 2 6.84 -15.32 -7.21
C GLU A 2 5.41 -14.95 -7.63
N GLU A 3 4.62 -15.93 -8.06
CA GLU A 3 3.26 -15.69 -8.56
C GLU A 3 2.35 -15.23 -7.41
N ILE A 4 1.71 -14.06 -7.57
CA ILE A 4 0.81 -13.55 -6.54
C ILE A 4 -0.43 -14.45 -6.48
N SER A 5 -0.71 -14.97 -5.30
CA SER A 5 -1.89 -15.77 -4.99
C SER A 5 -2.56 -15.27 -3.73
N TYR A 6 -3.82 -15.66 -3.51
CA TYR A 6 -4.53 -15.32 -2.27
C TYR A 6 -3.79 -15.78 -1.01
N LYS A 7 -3.18 -16.97 -1.05
CA LYS A 7 -2.37 -17.51 0.04
C LYS A 7 -1.16 -16.60 0.33
N TYR A 8 -0.46 -16.18 -0.71
CA TYR A 8 0.68 -15.26 -0.58
C TYR A 8 0.25 -13.91 0.02
N LEU A 9 -0.88 -13.33 -0.42
CA LEU A 9 -1.42 -12.10 0.16
C LEU A 9 -1.74 -12.26 1.65
N ARG A 10 -2.31 -13.40 2.05
CA ARG A 10 -2.54 -13.70 3.47
C ARG A 10 -1.25 -13.77 4.26
N GLU A 11 -0.19 -14.38 3.73
CA GLU A 11 1.11 -14.45 4.37
C GLU A 11 1.76 -13.07 4.52
N VAL A 12 1.74 -12.24 3.47
CA VAL A 12 2.19 -10.85 3.53
C VAL A 12 1.41 -10.06 4.58
N HIS A 13 0.08 -10.15 4.56
CA HIS A 13 -0.76 -9.45 5.52
C HIS A 13 -0.43 -9.83 6.97
N GLN A 14 -0.19 -11.11 7.25
CA GLN A 14 0.22 -11.56 8.58
C GLN A 14 1.62 -11.03 8.96
N ARG A 15 2.58 -11.06 8.04
CA ARG A 15 3.92 -10.48 8.28
C ARG A 15 3.84 -8.99 8.58
N GLU A 16 3.01 -8.25 7.84
CA GLU A 16 2.82 -6.81 8.07
C GLU A 16 2.13 -6.51 9.40
N LYS A 17 1.13 -7.30 9.78
CA LYS A 17 0.40 -7.12 11.05
C LYS A 17 1.25 -7.44 12.27
N ASN A 18 2.07 -8.48 12.21
CA ASN A 18 2.78 -9.00 13.38
C ASN A 18 4.16 -8.36 13.61
N SER A 19 4.67 -7.60 12.65
CA SER A 19 5.97 -6.94 12.73
C SER A 19 5.79 -5.42 12.83
N PRO A 20 6.50 -4.74 13.74
CA PRO A 20 6.58 -3.28 13.74
C PRO A 20 7.37 -2.74 12.53
N LEU A 21 8.23 -3.57 11.91
CA LEU A 21 9.00 -3.23 10.73
C LEU A 21 8.27 -3.66 9.46
N LEU A 22 8.56 -2.97 8.35
CA LEU A 22 8.11 -3.36 7.01
C LEU A 22 8.70 -4.72 6.65
N SER A 23 7.86 -5.64 6.19
CA SER A 23 8.35 -6.91 5.65
C SER A 23 8.93 -6.68 4.26
N ARG A 24 9.90 -7.52 3.86
CA ARG A 24 10.44 -7.47 2.50
C ARG A 24 9.37 -7.91 1.51
N LEU A 25 9.14 -7.05 0.52
CA LEU A 25 8.36 -7.31 -0.68
C LEU A 25 9.27 -7.14 -1.90
N GLU A 26 8.95 -7.85 -2.98
CA GLU A 26 9.60 -7.65 -4.27
C GLU A 26 9.21 -6.28 -4.86
N ASP A 27 10.09 -5.71 -5.67
CA ASP A 27 9.92 -4.35 -6.23
C ASP A 27 8.66 -4.22 -7.11
N ASP A 28 8.26 -5.33 -7.74
CA ASP A 28 7.11 -5.45 -8.64
C ASP A 28 5.83 -5.94 -7.93
N PHE A 29 5.82 -6.05 -6.59
CA PHE A 29 4.69 -6.58 -5.82
C PHE A 29 3.35 -5.93 -6.20
N TYR A 30 3.30 -4.60 -6.28
CA TYR A 30 2.08 -3.88 -6.62
C TYR A 30 1.63 -4.10 -8.08
N GLN A 31 2.58 -4.32 -9.00
CA GLN A 31 2.25 -4.70 -10.36
C GLN A 31 1.66 -6.11 -10.40
N GLY A 32 2.33 -7.08 -9.77
CA GLY A 32 1.84 -8.46 -9.68
C GLY A 32 0.47 -8.56 -9.00
N LEU A 33 0.21 -7.72 -7.99
CA LEU A 33 -1.07 -7.67 -7.30
C LEU A 33 -2.18 -7.20 -8.24
N ASN A 34 -1.93 -6.14 -9.01
CA ASN A 34 -2.87 -5.64 -10.00
C ASN A 34 -3.14 -6.64 -11.11
N GLU A 35 -2.11 -7.35 -11.58
CA GLU A 35 -2.24 -8.41 -12.58
C GLU A 35 -3.08 -9.58 -12.05
N TYR A 36 -2.80 -10.03 -10.82
CA TYR A 36 -3.57 -11.08 -10.15
C TYR A 36 -5.06 -10.71 -10.01
N LEU A 37 -5.37 -9.52 -9.49
CA LEU A 37 -6.75 -9.06 -9.35
C LEU A 37 -7.47 -8.93 -10.70
N LYS A 38 -6.79 -8.41 -11.73
CA LYS A 38 -7.33 -8.32 -13.08
C LYS A 38 -7.63 -9.70 -13.68
N ASN A 39 -6.78 -10.69 -13.42
CA ASN A 39 -6.99 -12.04 -13.92
C ASN A 39 -8.21 -12.69 -13.26
N LEU A 40 -8.37 -12.55 -11.94
CA LEU A 40 -9.59 -13.02 -11.25
C LEU A 40 -10.86 -12.34 -11.80
N GLU A 41 -10.82 -11.03 -12.03
CA GLU A 41 -11.96 -10.30 -12.60
C GLU A 41 -12.28 -10.76 -14.03
N LYS A 42 -11.26 -11.01 -14.87
CA LYS A 42 -11.46 -11.58 -16.20
C LYS A 42 -12.12 -12.94 -16.13
N GLU A 43 -11.63 -13.83 -15.26
CA GLU A 43 -12.21 -15.16 -15.06
C GLU A 43 -13.66 -15.07 -14.60
N TYR A 44 -13.97 -14.16 -13.68
CA TYR A 44 -15.34 -13.91 -13.23
C TYR A 44 -16.22 -13.43 -14.37
N ASN A 45 -15.73 -12.52 -15.21
CA ASN A 45 -16.47 -11.98 -16.34
C ASN A 45 -16.76 -13.02 -17.43
N LEU A 46 -15.89 -14.02 -17.61
CA LEU A 46 -16.10 -15.12 -18.56
C LEU A 46 -17.21 -16.10 -18.16
N ILE A 47 -17.65 -16.10 -16.89
CA ILE A 47 -18.77 -16.94 -16.45
C ILE A 47 -20.09 -16.30 -16.92
N GLU A 48 -20.83 -16.97 -17.79
CA GLU A 48 -22.12 -16.45 -18.31
C GLU A 48 -23.19 -16.37 -17.22
N ASP A 49 -23.37 -17.45 -16.45
CA ASP A 49 -24.36 -17.52 -15.36
C ASP A 49 -23.72 -17.20 -14.01
N LYS A 50 -24.08 -16.03 -13.46
CA LYS A 50 -23.56 -15.54 -12.18
C LYS A 50 -24.20 -16.20 -10.96
N ASP A 51 -25.26 -16.98 -11.12
CA ASP A 51 -25.90 -17.69 -10.01
C ASP A 51 -25.22 -19.01 -9.65
N LEU A 52 -24.34 -19.51 -10.55
CA LEU A 52 -23.56 -20.72 -10.34
C LEU A 52 -22.67 -20.60 -9.08
N PRO A 53 -22.51 -21.69 -8.31
CA PRO A 53 -21.62 -21.72 -7.15
C PRO A 53 -20.20 -21.23 -7.46
N LYS A 54 -19.68 -21.56 -8.65
CA LYS A 54 -18.35 -21.11 -9.12
C LYS A 54 -18.26 -19.59 -9.21
N ALA A 55 -19.29 -18.92 -9.72
CA ALA A 55 -19.31 -17.47 -9.86
C ALA A 55 -19.34 -16.77 -8.50
N LYS A 56 -20.15 -17.28 -7.57
CA LYS A 56 -20.22 -16.78 -6.19
C LYS A 56 -18.89 -16.94 -5.46
N LEU A 57 -18.27 -18.12 -5.53
CA LEU A 57 -16.96 -18.37 -4.92
C LEU A 57 -15.88 -17.44 -5.48
N LEU A 58 -15.84 -17.23 -6.80
CA LEU A 58 -14.85 -16.36 -7.42
C LEU A 58 -15.07 -14.88 -7.07
N ARG A 59 -16.34 -14.45 -6.96
CA ARG A 59 -16.68 -13.10 -6.46
C ARG A 59 -16.18 -12.89 -5.04
N ASP A 60 -16.42 -13.87 -4.16
CA ASP A 60 -15.95 -13.81 -2.78
C ASP A 60 -14.43 -13.81 -2.70
N GLU A 61 -13.74 -14.59 -3.56
CA GLU A 61 -12.28 -14.56 -3.65
C GLU A 61 -11.76 -13.19 -4.06
N ILE A 62 -12.33 -12.56 -5.09
CA ILE A 62 -11.97 -11.21 -5.54
C ILE A 62 -12.13 -10.20 -4.40
N GLU A 63 -13.28 -10.20 -3.72
CA GLU A 63 -13.56 -9.26 -2.63
C GLU A 63 -12.57 -9.46 -1.47
N ASN A 64 -12.32 -10.71 -1.10
CA ASN A 64 -11.37 -11.05 -0.05
C ASN A 64 -9.92 -10.68 -0.42
N ALA A 65 -9.51 -10.89 -1.67
CA ALA A 65 -8.19 -10.53 -2.17
C ALA A 65 -8.01 -9.01 -2.14
N LYS A 66 -8.98 -8.24 -2.66
CA LYS A 66 -8.97 -6.77 -2.63
C LYS A 66 -8.87 -6.24 -1.21
N ARG A 67 -9.72 -6.74 -0.31
CA ARG A 67 -9.69 -6.34 1.10
C ARG A 67 -8.35 -6.68 1.76
N THR A 68 -7.78 -7.85 1.46
CA THR A 68 -6.48 -8.23 2.02
C THR A 68 -5.36 -7.33 1.50
N ALA A 69 -5.37 -7.01 0.21
CA ALA A 69 -4.42 -6.09 -0.41
C ALA A 69 -4.49 -4.67 0.17
N GLU A 70 -5.71 -4.16 0.38
CA GLU A 70 -5.93 -2.85 1.01
C GLU A 70 -5.39 -2.83 2.45
N ASN A 71 -5.66 -3.88 3.24
CA ASN A 71 -5.10 -4.00 4.58
C ASN A 71 -3.56 -4.02 4.58
N ILE A 72 -2.93 -4.72 3.62
CA ILE A 72 -1.46 -4.70 3.47
C ILE A 72 -0.98 -3.28 3.24
N TYR A 73 -1.58 -2.59 2.26
CA TYR A 73 -1.22 -1.22 1.93
C TYR A 73 -1.39 -0.28 3.13
N GLU A 74 -2.52 -0.32 3.84
CA GLU A 74 -2.75 0.53 5.01
C GLU A 74 -1.74 0.31 6.15
N GLN A 75 -1.37 -0.95 6.41
CA GLN A 75 -0.37 -1.26 7.44
C GLN A 75 1.01 -0.72 7.05
N ARG A 76 1.38 -0.87 5.78
CA ARG A 76 2.64 -0.35 5.26
C ARG A 76 2.65 1.18 5.21
N GLU A 77 1.54 1.80 4.81
CA GLU A 77 1.36 3.25 4.77
C GLU A 77 1.56 3.87 6.16
N LYS A 78 0.95 3.29 7.21
CA LYS A 78 1.16 3.72 8.61
C LYS A 78 2.64 3.69 8.99
N LYS A 79 3.36 2.63 8.65
CA LYS A 79 4.80 2.49 8.92
C LYS A 79 5.62 3.51 8.13
N ILE A 80 5.26 3.77 6.87
CA ILE A 80 5.91 4.77 6.01
C ILE A 80 5.76 6.18 6.60
N VAL A 81 4.55 6.55 7.03
CA VAL A 81 4.28 7.85 7.66
C VAL A 81 5.08 8.00 8.97
N GLN A 82 5.12 6.95 9.79
CA GLN A 82 5.91 6.94 11.02
C GLN A 82 7.41 7.10 10.74
N ALA A 83 7.94 6.37 9.75
CA ALA A 83 9.32 6.51 9.31
C ALA A 83 9.60 7.95 8.82
N ALA A 84 8.70 8.53 8.04
CA ALA A 84 8.84 9.90 7.53
C ALA A 84 8.89 10.94 8.66
N LEU A 85 8.09 10.76 9.71
CA LEU A 85 8.12 11.61 10.90
C LEU A 85 9.49 11.53 11.62
N VAL A 86 10.08 10.35 11.73
CA VAL A 86 11.41 10.15 12.30
C VAL A 86 12.48 10.82 11.44
N ALA A 87 12.45 10.61 10.12
CA ALA A 87 13.39 11.22 9.18
C ALA A 87 13.32 12.76 9.19
N ARG A 88 12.11 13.33 9.22
CA ARG A 88 11.93 14.78 9.33
C ARG A 88 12.57 15.33 10.61
N LYS A 89 12.57 14.58 11.71
CA LYS A 89 13.18 14.97 12.98
C LYS A 89 14.70 14.79 13.01
N GLY A 90 15.33 14.37 11.91
CA GLY A 90 16.76 14.12 11.82
C GLY A 90 17.18 12.70 12.25
N GLY A 91 16.20 11.82 12.52
CA GLY A 91 16.46 10.41 12.81
C GLY A 91 16.75 9.59 11.54
N ARG A 92 17.18 8.34 11.74
CA ARG A 92 17.45 7.37 10.67
C ARG A 92 16.43 6.22 10.75
N PRO A 93 15.26 6.32 10.09
CA PRO A 93 14.29 5.23 10.08
C PRO A 93 14.78 4.05 9.25
N ASN A 94 14.28 2.84 9.54
CA ASN A 94 14.49 1.69 8.66
C ASN A 94 13.55 1.79 7.45
N ILE A 95 14.15 1.92 6.26
CA ILE A 95 13.46 2.06 4.96
C ILE A 95 13.93 1.03 3.93
N GLU A 96 14.67 0.00 4.37
CA GLU A 96 15.32 -0.97 3.48
C GLU A 96 14.30 -1.78 2.68
N ASN A 97 13.15 -2.09 3.29
CA ASN A 97 12.09 -2.93 2.73
C ASN A 97 10.98 -2.13 2.03
N LEU A 98 11.22 -0.86 1.69
CA LEU A 98 10.30 -0.09 0.84
C LEU A 98 10.45 -0.54 -0.62
N THR A 99 9.32 -0.74 -1.29
CA THR A 99 9.31 -0.86 -2.75
C THR A 99 9.68 0.47 -3.41
N PRO A 100 10.05 0.51 -4.70
CA PRO A 100 10.36 1.76 -5.39
C PRO A 100 9.20 2.78 -5.35
N ALA A 101 7.95 2.31 -5.49
CA ALA A 101 6.77 3.16 -5.39
C ALA A 101 6.62 3.78 -3.98
N GLU A 102 6.88 2.99 -2.93
CA GLU A 102 6.80 3.45 -1.55
C GLU A 102 7.95 4.39 -1.16
N LYS A 103 9.14 4.23 -1.74
CA LYS A 103 10.27 5.17 -1.57
C LYS A 103 9.89 6.56 -2.05
N ASN A 104 9.26 6.66 -3.22
CA ASN A 104 8.77 7.93 -3.76
C ASN A 104 7.72 8.58 -2.84
N LEU A 105 6.79 7.77 -2.30
CA LEU A 105 5.80 8.22 -1.33
C LEU A 105 6.46 8.73 -0.05
N PHE A 106 7.40 7.96 0.51
CA PHE A 106 8.16 8.32 1.71
C PHE A 106 8.87 9.67 1.54
N GLU A 107 9.62 9.85 0.45
CA GLU A 107 10.33 11.11 0.17
C GLU A 107 9.37 12.30 0.05
N SER A 108 8.23 12.09 -0.62
CA SER A 108 7.18 13.11 -0.77
C SER A 108 6.57 13.54 0.56
N ILE A 109 6.32 12.57 1.46
CA ILE A 109 5.82 12.84 2.82
C ILE A 109 6.86 13.60 3.63
N VAL A 110 8.13 13.16 3.64
CA VAL A 110 9.21 13.84 4.37
C VAL A 110 9.35 15.29 3.91
N ASN A 111 9.34 15.52 2.60
CA ASN A 111 9.45 16.87 2.04
C ASN A 111 8.24 17.75 2.43
N SER A 112 7.03 17.21 2.39
CA SER A 112 5.82 17.91 2.81
C SER A 112 5.86 18.28 4.30
N LEU A 113 6.30 17.35 5.16
CA LEU A 113 6.45 17.59 6.59
C LEU A 113 7.51 18.65 6.91
N ARG A 114 8.63 18.67 6.17
CA ARG A 114 9.68 19.70 6.31
C ARG A 114 9.17 21.07 5.89
N LYS A 115 8.55 21.19 4.71
CA LYS A 115 7.94 22.43 4.23
C LYS A 115 6.89 22.97 5.20
N GLY A 116 6.01 22.09 5.69
CA GLY A 116 5.01 22.46 6.69
C GLY A 116 5.64 23.01 7.97
N TYR A 117 6.66 22.33 8.50
CA TYR A 117 7.41 22.80 9.66
C TYR A 117 8.08 24.16 9.40
N GLU A 118 8.78 24.32 8.29
CA GLU A 118 9.44 25.59 7.94
C GLU A 118 8.44 26.73 7.79
N ASN A 119 7.30 26.52 7.14
CA ASN A 119 6.30 27.55 6.96
C ASN A 119 5.68 27.99 8.30
N ILE A 120 5.38 27.03 9.19
CA ILE A 120 4.79 27.30 10.51
C ILE A 120 5.78 28.06 11.41
N PHE A 121 7.05 27.62 11.45
CA PHE A 121 8.03 28.15 12.41
C PHE A 121 8.89 29.31 11.85
N HIS A 122 9.00 29.48 10.53
CA HIS A 122 9.79 30.52 9.88
C HIS A 122 8.95 31.51 9.04
N GLY A 123 7.62 31.49 9.17
CA GLY A 123 6.76 32.62 8.80
C GLY A 123 6.53 32.83 7.31
N LYS A 124 6.70 31.83 6.45
CA LYS A 124 6.09 31.87 5.11
C LYS A 124 4.59 31.70 5.30
N LYS A 125 3.86 32.83 5.28
CA LYS A 125 2.39 32.85 5.33
C LYS A 125 1.87 31.80 4.33
N PRO A 126 0.96 30.90 4.72
CA PRO A 126 0.36 29.97 3.77
C PRO A 126 -0.38 30.80 2.71
N GLU A 127 0.01 30.66 1.45
CA GLU A 127 -0.85 31.07 0.34
C GLU A 127 -2.14 30.26 0.46
N ARG A 128 -3.21 30.95 0.88
CA ARG A 128 -4.54 30.37 0.94
C ARG A 128 -4.99 30.07 -0.49
N ASN A 129 -4.76 28.85 -0.95
CA ASN A 129 -5.56 28.24 -2.00
C ASN A 129 -6.15 26.96 -1.41
N VAL A 130 -7.25 27.13 -0.69
CA VAL A 130 -8.14 26.04 -0.31
C VAL A 130 -9.40 26.23 -1.15
N GLU A 131 -9.48 25.50 -2.26
CA GLU A 131 -10.76 25.03 -2.78
C GLU A 131 -10.82 23.55 -2.43
N TYR A 132 -11.86 23.16 -1.70
CA TYR A 132 -12.14 21.77 -1.33
C TYR A 132 -12.80 21.03 -2.49
#